data_AF-A0A7V6D476-F1
#
_entry.id   AF-A0A7V6D476-F1
#
_cell.length_a   1.000
_cell.length_b   1.000
_cell.length_c   1.000
_cell.angle_alpha   90.00
_cell.angle_beta   90.00
_cell.angle_gamma   90.00
#
_symmetry.space_group_name_H-M   'P 1'
#
loop_
_entity.id
_entity.type
_entity.pdbx_description
1 polymer ?
#
loop_
_entity_poly.entity_id
_entity_poly.type
_entity_poly.pdbx_seq_one_letter_code
_entity_poly.pdbx_strand_id
1 'polypeptide(L)'
;AANEDPLLWQLAASGFRDTSRLAASDVTMMLDVLMTNPGAIAGAVAQCREQLGRFEQLLHAGDEEGLRQMMEGAAARRRAWAGPHVGAAPATNTHGHR
;
A
#
# COMPACT_ATOMS: atom_id res chain seq x y z
N ALA A 1 6.14 -16.52 -19.82
CA ALA A 1 6.92 -15.37 -19.35
C ALA A 1 6.23 -14.12 -19.88
N ALA A 2 5.66 -13.30 -19.00
CA ALA A 2 4.94 -12.09 -19.41
C ALA A 2 5.96 -11.07 -19.94
N ASN A 3 5.74 -10.62 -21.17
CA ASN A 3 6.53 -9.59 -21.82
C ASN A 3 6.32 -8.27 -21.06
N GLU A 4 7.31 -7.84 -20.28
CA GLU A 4 7.25 -6.58 -19.52
C GLU A 4 7.32 -5.41 -20.51
N ASP A 5 6.15 -4.93 -20.93
CA ASP A 5 6.01 -3.80 -21.85
C ASP A 5 6.67 -2.55 -21.22
N PRO A 6 7.67 -1.94 -21.86
CA PRO A 6 8.34 -0.73 -21.37
C PRO A 6 7.38 0.43 -21.07
N LEU A 7 6.21 0.46 -21.72
CA LEU A 7 5.18 1.48 -21.49
C LEU A 7 4.47 1.30 -20.13
N LEU A 8 4.36 0.07 -19.61
CA LEU A 8 3.79 -0.18 -18.28
C LEU A 8 4.65 0.47 -17.19
N TRP A 9 5.98 0.39 -17.31
CA TRP A 9 6.91 0.98 -16.36
C TRP A 9 6.89 2.52 -16.38
N GLN A 10 6.67 3.13 -17.55
CA GLN A 10 6.54 4.59 -17.67
C GLN A 10 5.22 5.10 -17.10
N LEU A 11 4.11 4.38 -17.30
CA LEU A 11 2.80 4.75 -16.76
C LEU A 11 2.73 4.56 -15.22
N ALA A 12 3.46 3.58 -14.70
CA ALA A 12 3.58 3.29 -13.28
C ALA A 12 4.49 4.29 -12.51
N ALA A 13 5.29 5.12 -13.19
CA ALA A 13 6.54 5.68 -12.67
C ALA A 13 6.46 6.54 -11.39
N SER A 14 5.30 7.11 -11.04
CA SER A 14 5.12 7.90 -9.81
C SER A 14 4.44 7.10 -8.69
N GLY A 15 3.20 6.64 -8.93
CA GLY A 15 2.43 5.93 -7.89
C GLY A 15 3.00 4.56 -7.55
N PHE A 16 3.48 3.81 -8.54
CA PHE A 16 4.08 2.49 -8.31
C PHE A 16 5.38 2.61 -7.54
N ARG A 17 6.23 3.57 -7.92
CA ARG A 17 7.52 3.85 -7.27
C ARG A 17 7.35 4.19 -5.78
N ASP A 18 6.33 4.97 -5.43
CA ASP A 18 6.01 5.28 -4.03
C ASP A 18 5.48 4.05 -3.27
N THR A 19 4.68 3.19 -3.91
CA THR A 19 4.18 1.95 -3.29
C THR A 19 5.23 0.84 -3.20
N SER A 20 6.24 0.85 -4.06
CA SER A 20 7.30 -0.16 -4.13
C SER A 20 8.59 0.26 -3.42
N ARG A 21 8.63 1.41 -2.74
CA ARG A 21 9.81 1.87 -1.97
C ARG A 21 10.25 0.85 -0.91
N LEU A 22 9.30 0.14 -0.30
CA LEU A 22 9.61 -0.93 0.66
C LEU A 22 10.37 -2.09 0.00
N ALA A 23 10.05 -2.41 -1.26
CA ALA A 23 10.62 -3.53 -2.00
C ALA A 23 12.09 -3.34 -2.40
N ALA A 24 12.62 -2.11 -2.30
CA ALA A 24 14.04 -1.82 -2.46
C ALA A 24 14.87 -2.04 -1.17
N SER A 25 14.21 -2.42 -0.06
CA SER A 25 14.88 -2.70 1.22
C SER A 25 15.51 -4.10 1.23
N ASP A 26 16.34 -4.39 2.23
CA ASP A 26 16.93 -5.72 2.42
C ASP A 26 15.85 -6.82 2.42
N VAL A 27 16.01 -7.80 1.53
CA VAL A 27 15.02 -8.85 1.27
C VAL A 27 14.83 -9.76 2.48
N THR A 28 15.90 -10.00 3.25
CA THR A 28 15.87 -10.86 4.44
C THR A 28 15.04 -10.19 5.54
N MET A 29 15.30 -8.91 5.82
CA MET A 29 14.53 -8.14 6.80
C MET A 29 13.05 -8.03 6.40
N MET A 30 12.77 -7.81 5.11
CA MET A 30 11.40 -7.71 4.63
C MET A 30 10.66 -9.05 4.74
N LEU A 31 11.33 -10.16 4.45
CA LEU A 31 10.76 -11.49 4.62
C LEU A 31 10.39 -11.74 6.09
N ASP A 32 11.26 -11.37 7.04
CA ASP A 32 10.98 -11.53 8.47
C ASP A 32 9.75 -10.74 8.91
N VAL A 33 9.61 -9.49 8.45
CA VAL A 33 8.42 -8.66 8.71
C VAL A 33 7.16 -9.33 8.15
N LEU A 34 7.21 -9.85 6.92
CA LEU A 34 6.07 -10.52 6.29
C LEU A 34 5.71 -11.83 7.01
N MET A 35 6.70 -12.59 7.44
CA MET A 35 6.52 -13.89 8.10
C MET A 35 6.17 -13.78 9.58
N THR A 36 6.28 -12.58 10.18
CA THR A 36 5.83 -12.33 11.55
C THR A 36 4.30 -12.41 11.68
N ASN A 37 3.55 -12.02 10.62
CA ASN A 37 2.08 -12.08 10.63
C ASN A 37 1.48 -12.38 9.24
N PRO A 38 1.75 -13.57 8.67
CA PRO A 38 1.35 -13.91 7.31
C PRO A 38 -0.16 -13.97 7.13
N GLY A 39 -0.91 -14.35 8.17
CA GLY A 39 -2.38 -14.44 8.12
C GLY A 39 -3.04 -13.07 7.95
N ALA A 40 -2.65 -12.07 8.75
CA ALA A 40 -3.21 -10.73 8.62
C ALA A 40 -2.79 -10.06 7.30
N ILE A 41 -1.54 -10.28 6.87
CA ILE A 41 -1.04 -9.77 5.60
C ILE A 41 -1.80 -10.42 4.43
N ALA A 42 -1.98 -11.74 4.43
CA ALA A 42 -2.77 -12.43 3.42
C ALA A 42 -4.21 -11.93 3.39
N GLY A 43 -4.83 -11.69 4.55
CA GLY A 43 -6.17 -11.11 4.65
C GLY A 43 -6.25 -9.69 4.07
N ALA A 44 -5.25 -8.85 4.33
CA ALA A 44 -5.16 -7.50 3.76
C ALA A 44 -4.98 -7.55 2.23
N VAL A 45 -4.14 -8.47 1.74
CA VAL A 45 -3.94 -8.69 0.29
C VAL A 45 -5.24 -9.17 -0.37
N ALA A 46 -5.97 -10.10 0.26
CA ALA A 46 -7.25 -10.59 -0.25
C ALA A 46 -8.28 -9.46 -0.36
N GLN A 47 -8.40 -8.61 0.66
CA GLN A 47 -9.28 -7.44 0.61
C GLN A 47 -8.87 -6.47 -0.51
N CYS A 48 -7.57 -6.22 -0.67
CA CYS A 48 -7.08 -5.38 -1.76
C CYS A 48 -7.48 -5.93 -3.14
N ARG A 49 -7.32 -7.25 -3.35
CA ARG A 49 -7.74 -7.93 -4.58
C ARG A 49 -9.23 -7.80 -4.85
N GLU A 50 -10.06 -7.94 -3.82
CA GLU A 50 -11.51 -7.79 -3.95
C GLU A 50 -11.88 -6.38 -4.41
N GLN A 51 -11.27 -5.34 -3.81
CA GLN A 51 -11.51 -3.96 -4.22
C GLN A 51 -11.06 -3.71 -5.66
N LEU A 52 -9.90 -4.23 -6.07
CA LEU A 52 -9.44 -4.12 -7.46
C LEU A 52 -10.38 -4.84 -8.43
N GLY A 53 -10.87 -6.03 -8.08
CA GLY A 53 -11.83 -6.76 -8.89
C GLY A 53 -13.16 -6.00 -9.05
N ARG A 54 -13.64 -5.35 -7.99
CA ARG A 54 -14.82 -4.47 -8.08
C ARG A 54 -14.58 -3.27 -9.01
N PHE A 55 -13.41 -2.65 -8.90
CA PHE A 55 -13.04 -1.52 -9.77
C PHE A 55 -13.00 -1.93 -11.25
N GLU A 56 -12.39 -3.07 -11.55
CA GLU A 56 -12.36 -3.66 -12.89
C GLU A 56 -13.77 -3.93 -13.43
N GLN A 57 -14.65 -4.52 -12.63
CA GLN A 57 -16.05 -4.78 -13.01
C GLN A 57 -16.80 -3.51 -13.37
N LEU A 58 -16.65 -2.45 -12.57
CA LEU A 58 -17.29 -1.15 -12.81
C LEU A 58 -16.78 -0.50 -14.11
N LEU A 59 -15.48 -0.59 -14.37
CA LEU A 59 -14.88 -0.12 -15.63
C LEU A 59 -15.43 -0.88 -16.84
N HIS A 60 -15.48 -2.21 -16.77
CA HIS A 60 -16.03 -3.04 -17.86
C HIS A 60 -17.51 -2.78 -18.11
N ALA A 61 -18.28 -2.49 -17.06
CA ALA A 61 -19.70 -2.17 -17.17
C ALA A 61 -19.96 -0.73 -17.67
N GLY A 62 -18.94 0.14 -17.69
CA GLY A 62 -19.13 1.57 -17.96
C GLY A 62 -19.97 2.27 -16.89
N ASP A 63 -19.95 1.77 -15.65
CA ASP A 63 -20.77 2.29 -14.55
C ASP A 63 -20.11 3.52 -13.91
N GLU A 64 -20.33 4.68 -14.52
CA GLU A 64 -19.78 5.96 -14.06
C GLU A 64 -20.19 6.32 -12.63
N GLU A 65 -21.41 5.99 -12.24
CA GLU A 65 -21.93 6.32 -10.91
C GLU A 65 -21.32 5.42 -9.84
N GLY A 66 -21.21 4.11 -10.12
CA GLY A 66 -20.50 3.18 -9.24
C GLY A 66 -19.02 3.54 -9.08
N LEU A 67 -18.35 3.99 -10.16
CA LEU A 67 -16.97 4.48 -10.11
C LEU A 67 -16.86 5.74 -9.24
N ARG A 68 -17.76 6.72 -9.43
CA ARG A 68 -17.78 7.95 -8.62
C ARG A 68 -17.90 7.64 -7.13
N GLN A 69 -18.87 6.80 -6.75
CA GLN A 69 -19.08 6.41 -5.35
C GLN A 69 -17.85 5.71 -4.75
N MET A 70 -17.23 4.81 -5.52
CA MET A 70 -16.03 4.11 -5.08
C MET A 70 -14.86 5.09 -4.84
N MET A 71 -14.64 6.04 -5.76
CA MET A 71 -13.58 7.04 -5.67
C MET A 71 -13.81 8.03 -4.52
N GLU A 72 -15.04 8.50 -4.33
CA GLU A 72 -15.40 9.38 -3.21
C GLU A 72 -15.17 8.69 -1.86
N GLY A 73 -15.57 7.43 -1.74
CA GLY A 73 -15.29 6.63 -0.54
C GLY A 73 -13.79 6.49 -0.26
N ALA A 74 -12.97 6.25 -1.29
CA ALA A 74 -11.52 6.19 -1.15
C ALA A 74 -10.92 7.54 -0.73
N ALA A 75 -11.35 8.64 -1.34
CA ALA A 75 -10.91 9.98 -0.99
C ALA A 75 -11.29 10.36 0.45
N ALA A 76 -12.50 10.03 0.89
CA ALA A 76 -12.95 10.25 2.26
C ALA A 76 -12.09 9.49 3.27
N ARG A 77 -11.81 8.20 3.03
CA ARG A 77 -10.90 7.40 3.89
C ARG A 77 -9.51 8.01 3.97
N ARG A 78 -8.95 8.49 2.85
CA ARG A 78 -7.64 9.14 2.83
C ARG A 78 -7.62 10.45 3.61
N ARG A 79 -8.69 11.26 3.51
CA ARG A 79 -8.81 12.51 4.27
C ARG A 79 -8.97 12.27 5.77
N ALA A 80 -9.69 11.21 6.15
CA ALA A 80 -9.89 10.81 7.54
C ALA A 80 -8.65 10.14 8.18
N TRP A 81 -7.71 9.67 7.37
CA TRP A 81 -6.46 9.07 7.85
C TRP A 81 -5.55 10.15 8.48
N ALA A 82 -5.51 10.21 9.81
CA ALA A 82 -4.71 11.17 10.58
C ALA A 82 -3.18 10.90 10.55
N GLY A 83 -2.71 9.96 9.72
CA GLY A 83 -1.33 9.48 9.76
C GLY A 83 -1.07 8.58 10.96
N PRO A 84 0.06 7.85 10.99
CA PRO A 84 0.57 7.37 12.27
C PRO A 84 0.82 8.59 13.16
N HIS A 85 0.36 8.57 14.41
CA HIS A 85 1.08 9.31 15.44
C HIS A 85 2.49 8.72 15.46
N VAL A 86 3.44 9.42 14.84
CA VAL A 86 4.86 9.23 15.16
C VAL A 86 4.98 9.66 16.61
N GLY A 87 4.72 8.73 17.53
CA GLY A 87 5.15 8.85 18.91
C GLY A 87 6.65 9.05 18.84
N ALA A 88 7.09 10.26 19.19
CA ALA A 88 8.50 10.57 19.31
C ALA A 88 9.15 9.42 20.09
N ALA A 89 10.14 8.75 19.48
CA ALA A 89 11.03 7.91 20.25
C ALA A 89 11.59 8.79 21.38
N PRO A 90 11.44 8.42 22.66
CA PRO A 90 12.09 9.18 23.72
C PRO A 90 13.59 9.11 23.43
N ALA A 91 14.22 10.27 23.24
CA ALA A 91 15.67 10.37 23.26
C ALA A 91 16.12 9.76 24.59
N THR A 92 16.73 8.57 24.53
CA THR A 92 17.36 7.95 25.69
C THR A 92 18.57 8.78 26.05
N ASN A 93 18.35 9.79 26.89
CA ASN A 93 19.41 10.50 27.57
C ASN A 93 19.84 9.60 28.74
N THR A 94 20.70 8.62 28.47
CA THR A 94 21.32 7.84 29.54
C THR A 94 22.52 8.61 30.06
N HIS A 95 22.31 9.16 31.25
CA HIS A 95 23.32 9.68 32.17
C HIS A 95 24.57 8.79 32.24
N GLY A 96 25.72 9.44 32.36
CA GLY A 96 27.02 8.79 32.41
C GLY A 96 27.24 7.86 33.58
N HIS A 97 28.32 7.10 33.47
CA HIS A 97 29.04 6.56 34.60
C HIS A 97 30.53 6.49 34.26
N ARG A 98 31.29 7.19 35.12
CA ARG A 98 32.76 7.20 35.32
C ARG A 98 33.60 8.11 34.44
#